data_AF-A0ABD3KYI2-F1
#
_entry.id   AF-A0ABD3KYI2-F1
#
_cell.length_a   1.000
_cell.length_b   1.000
_cell.length_c   1.000
_cell.angle_alpha   90.00
_cell.angle_beta   90.00
_cell.angle_gamma   90.00
#
_symmetry.space_group_name_H-M   'P 1'
#
loop_
_entity.id
_entity.type
_entity.pdbx_description
1 polymer ?
#
loop_
_entity_poly.entity_id
_entity_poly.type
_entity_poly.pdbx_seq_one_letter_code
_entity_poly.pdbx_strand_id
1 'polypeptide(L)'
;MNKFNWFSRGFNSREPVDANGWLSVYLCLRVEIECGNWEIQESTLMGTEFSMDFPFMNANLTGLHNKCGYAQVIKSKSCSECGLAKYGGLMKFYFDEP
;
A
#
# COMPACT_ATOMS: atom_id res chain seq x y z
N MET A 1 -12.35 10.32 -21.61
CA MET A 1 -11.36 10.42 -20.52
C MET A 1 -10.03 9.88 -21.03
N ASN A 2 -8.92 10.63 -20.90
CA ASN A 2 -7.60 10.13 -21.32
C ASN A 2 -7.10 9.08 -20.30
N LYS A 3 -6.67 7.90 -20.77
CA LYS A 3 -6.19 6.79 -19.94
C LYS A 3 -5.09 7.24 -18.97
N PHE A 4 -4.10 7.99 -19.45
CA PHE A 4 -2.99 8.46 -18.63
C PHE A 4 -3.42 9.45 -17.54
N ASN A 5 -4.37 10.33 -17.84
CA ASN A 5 -4.94 11.25 -16.84
C ASN A 5 -5.69 10.49 -15.74
N TRP A 6 -6.41 9.41 -16.09
CA TRP A 6 -7.10 8.57 -15.12
C TRP A 6 -6.10 7.81 -14.22
N PHE A 7 -5.07 7.20 -14.79
CA PHE A 7 -4.00 6.52 -14.03
C PHE A 7 -3.25 7.47 -13.08
N SER A 8 -2.96 8.69 -13.54
CA SER A 8 -2.21 9.68 -12.75
C SER A 8 -2.97 10.16 -11.51
N ARG A 9 -4.31 10.21 -11.58
CA ARG A 9 -5.15 10.63 -10.45
C ARG A 9 -5.03 9.69 -9.25
N GLY A 10 -4.86 8.39 -9.49
CA GLY A 10 -4.64 7.39 -8.44
C GLY A 10 -3.39 7.61 -7.58
N PHE A 11 -2.43 8.39 -8.06
CA PHE A 11 -1.17 8.66 -7.38
C PHE A 11 -1.05 10.09 -6.82
N ASN A 12 -2.07 10.94 -7.05
CA ASN A 12 -2.08 12.29 -6.51
C ASN A 12 -2.77 12.28 -5.14
N SER A 13 -1.99 12.35 -4.06
CA SER A 13 -2.46 12.38 -2.66
C SER A 13 -3.31 13.60 -2.27
N ARG A 14 -3.55 14.52 -3.21
CA ARG A 14 -4.15 15.85 -2.98
C ARG A 14 -5.63 15.97 -3.38
N GLU A 15 -6.16 15.00 -4.13
CA GLU A 15 -7.58 14.97 -4.50
C GLU A 15 -8.30 13.87 -3.71
N PRO A 16 -9.50 14.12 -3.17
CA PRO A 16 -10.29 13.05 -2.57
C PRO A 16 -10.56 12.00 -3.64
N VAL A 17 -10.16 10.76 -3.35
CA VAL A 17 -10.29 9.63 -4.26
C VAL A 17 -11.78 9.33 -4.41
N ASP A 18 -12.32 9.52 -5.61
CA ASP A 18 -13.67 9.07 -5.94
C ASP A 18 -13.77 7.57 -5.60
N ALA A 19 -14.81 7.16 -4.87
CA ALA A 19 -15.05 5.78 -4.42
C ALA A 19 -15.08 4.72 -5.56
N ASN A 20 -15.05 5.18 -6.82
CA ASN A 20 -15.11 4.37 -8.03
C ASN A 20 -13.73 4.19 -8.70
N GLY A 21 -12.68 4.82 -8.16
CA GLY A 21 -11.31 4.68 -8.63
C GLY A 21 -10.63 3.47 -8.01
N TRP A 22 -10.58 2.35 -8.74
CA TRP A 22 -9.85 1.12 -8.37
C TRP A 22 -8.33 1.29 -8.16
N LEU A 23 -7.82 2.51 -8.33
CA LEU A 23 -6.46 2.94 -8.05
C LEU A 23 -6.36 3.64 -6.69
N SER A 24 -7.20 3.22 -5.74
CA SER A 24 -6.98 3.44 -4.31
C SER A 24 -5.51 3.16 -4.03
N VAL A 25 -4.81 4.23 -3.65
CA VAL A 25 -3.44 4.25 -3.14
C VAL A 25 -3.10 2.90 -2.55
N TYR A 26 -2.01 2.28 -3.02
CA TYR A 26 -1.54 1.01 -2.50
C TYR A 26 -1.04 1.20 -1.06
N LEU A 27 -2.01 1.33 -0.16
CA LEU A 27 -1.89 1.55 1.26
C LEU A 27 -1.59 0.20 1.90
N CYS A 28 -0.58 0.18 2.74
CA CYS A 28 -0.31 -0.97 3.58
C CYS A 28 -1.19 -0.84 4.83
N LEU A 29 -2.25 -1.63 4.90
CA LEU A 29 -3.17 -1.67 6.04
C LEU A 29 -2.77 -2.80 6.99
N ARG A 30 -2.87 -2.53 8.29
CA ARG A 30 -2.91 -3.53 9.36
C ARG A 30 -4.36 -3.77 9.72
N VAL A 31 -4.75 -5.03 9.74
CA VAL A 31 -6.07 -5.47 10.17
C VAL A 31 -5.89 -6.33 11.41
N GLU A 32 -6.49 -5.90 12.51
CA GLU A 32 -6.53 -6.65 13.77
C GLU A 32 -7.97 -7.15 13.98
N ILE A 33 -8.10 -8.44 14.30
CA ILE A 33 -9.39 -9.10 14.46
C ILE A 33 -9.49 -9.60 15.89
N GLU A 34 -10.50 -9.14 16.62
CA GLU A 34 -10.84 -9.66 17.94
C GLU A 34 -11.96 -10.71 17.81
N CYS A 35 -11.62 -11.98 17.99
CA CYS A 35 -12.58 -13.08 17.79
C CYS A 35 -13.69 -13.15 18.86
N GLY A 36 -13.57 -12.44 19.98
CA GLY A 36 -14.56 -12.48 21.05
C GLY A 36 -15.88 -11.77 20.69
N ASN A 37 -15.76 -10.62 20.03
CA ASN A 37 -16.85 -9.74 19.61
C ASN A 37 -16.97 -9.64 18.07
N TRP A 38 -16.04 -10.26 17.32
CA TRP A 38 -15.89 -10.10 15.87
C TRP A 38 -15.61 -8.65 15.45
N GLU A 39 -14.94 -7.88 16.31
CA GLU A 39 -14.51 -6.54 15.97
C GLU A 39 -13.29 -6.58 15.04
N ILE A 40 -13.30 -5.71 14.04
CA ILE A 40 -12.24 -5.54 13.06
C ILE A 40 -11.73 -4.12 13.20
N GLN A 41 -10.45 -3.98 13.55
CA GLN A 41 -9.77 -2.69 13.59
C GLN A 41 -8.79 -2.60 12.42
N GLU A 42 -9.02 -1.60 11.56
CA GLU A 42 -8.13 -1.27 10.45
C GLU A 42 -7.29 -0.05 10.79
N SER A 43 -5.99 -0.12 10.56
CA SER A 43 -5.07 1.01 10.70
C SER A 43 -4.07 1.02 9.56
N THR A 44 -3.60 2.21 9.14
CA THR A 44 -2.57 2.30 8.12
C THR A 44 -1.19 2.11 8.77
N LEU A 45 -0.38 1.19 8.25
CA LEU A 45 0.98 0.93 8.74
C LEU A 45 1.94 2.10 8.51
N MET A 46 1.64 2.95 7.53
CA MET A 46 2.46 4.10 7.14
C MET A 46 1.59 5.26 6.64
N GLY A 47 2.17 6.45 6.51
CA GLY A 47 1.51 7.58 5.84
C GLY A 47 1.23 7.33 4.35
N THR A 48 0.55 8.28 3.71
CA THR A 48 0.19 8.25 2.27
C THR A 48 1.34 8.70 1.35
N GLU A 49 2.55 8.85 1.88
CA GLU A 49 3.71 9.39 1.16
C GLU A 49 4.26 8.41 0.10
N PHE A 50 4.10 7.11 0.34
CA PHE A 50 4.57 6.05 -0.55
C PHE A 50 3.42 5.13 -0.94
N SER A 51 3.34 4.79 -2.22
CA SER A 51 2.47 3.71 -2.72
C SER A 51 3.30 2.44 -2.85
N MET A 52 2.81 1.30 -2.34
CA MET A 52 3.61 0.08 -2.19
C MET A 52 2.85 -1.17 -2.62
N ASP A 53 3.49 -2.04 -3.40
CA ASP A 53 2.89 -3.27 -3.92
C ASP A 53 3.77 -4.48 -3.62
N PHE A 54 3.25 -5.68 -3.88
CA PHE A 54 3.96 -6.95 -3.72
C PHE A 54 4.56 -7.11 -2.31
N PRO A 55 3.72 -7.28 -1.27
CA PRO A 55 4.22 -7.55 0.07
C PRO A 55 4.89 -8.93 0.11
N PHE A 56 6.03 -9.01 0.79
CA PHE A 56 6.69 -10.27 1.08
C PHE A 56 7.29 -10.28 2.49
N MET A 57 7.39 -11.48 3.04
CA MET A 57 7.86 -11.75 4.39
C MET A 57 8.82 -12.92 4.40
N ASN A 58 9.50 -13.13 5.52
CA ASN A 58 10.30 -14.34 5.70
C ASN A 58 9.37 -15.56 5.75
N ALA A 59 9.52 -16.48 4.80
CA ALA A 59 8.70 -17.68 4.69
C ALA A 59 8.77 -18.58 5.94
N ASN A 60 9.90 -18.57 6.66
CA ASN A 60 10.05 -19.35 7.89
C ASN A 60 9.21 -18.80 9.06
N LEU A 61 8.67 -17.58 8.93
CA LEU A 61 7.84 -16.92 9.93
C LEU A 61 6.38 -16.77 9.48
N THR A 62 5.98 -17.43 8.38
CA THR A 62 4.59 -17.40 7.93
C THR A 62 3.66 -17.95 9.02
N GLY A 63 2.62 -17.19 9.37
CA GLY A 63 1.67 -17.53 10.44
C GLY A 63 2.17 -17.27 11.87
N LEU A 64 3.39 -16.76 12.03
CA LEU A 64 3.95 -16.36 13.33
C LEU A 64 4.06 -14.84 13.44
N HIS A 65 4.33 -14.35 14.65
CA HIS A 65 4.63 -12.94 14.86
C HIS A 65 5.89 -12.54 14.07
N ASN A 66 5.76 -11.55 13.18
CA ASN A 66 6.85 -11.04 12.36
C ASN A 66 7.26 -9.65 12.85
N LYS A 67 8.58 -9.43 12.95
CA LYS A 67 9.11 -8.09 13.29
C LYS A 67 9.19 -7.16 12.10
N CYS A 68 9.29 -7.74 10.90
CA CYS A 68 9.47 -6.96 9.68
C CYS A 68 8.82 -7.61 8.46
N GLY A 69 8.50 -6.76 7.49
CA GLY A 69 8.01 -7.15 6.18
C GLY A 69 8.65 -6.27 5.12
N TYR A 70 8.37 -6.57 3.86
CA TYR A 70 8.95 -5.85 2.73
C TYR A 70 7.90 -5.63 1.64
N ALA A 71 8.03 -4.56 0.88
CA ALA A 71 7.19 -4.29 -0.29
C ALA A 71 7.97 -3.46 -1.31
N GLN A 72 7.56 -3.55 -2.57
CA GLN A 72 8.11 -2.70 -3.63
C GLN A 72 7.45 -1.32 -3.61
N VAL A 73 8.26 -0.28 -3.69
CA VAL A 73 7.78 1.11 -3.74
C VAL A 73 7.47 1.49 -5.19
N ILE A 74 6.26 1.96 -5.41
CA ILE A 74 5.79 2.45 -6.71
C ILE A 74 6.27 3.88 -6.92
N LYS A 75 6.90 4.13 -8.07
CA LYS A 75 7.34 5.45 -8.51
C LYS A 75 6.20 6.16 -9.24
N SER A 76 5.35 6.85 -8.49
CA SER A 76 4.14 7.56 -8.96
C SER A 76 4.36 8.36 -10.25
N LYS A 77 5.38 9.23 -10.28
CA LYS A 77 5.71 10.07 -11.45
C LYS A 77 6.00 9.26 -12.72
N SER A 78 6.68 8.12 -12.57
CA SER A 78 6.99 7.29 -13.73
C SER A 78 5.79 6.45 -14.18
N CYS A 79 4.85 6.17 -13.28
CA CYS A 79 3.61 5.45 -13.57
C CYS A 79 2.61 6.32 -14.34
N SER A 80 2.48 7.60 -13.96
CA SER A 80 1.61 8.57 -14.64
C SER A 80 2.00 8.76 -16.11
N GLU A 81 3.31 8.80 -16.39
CA GLU A 81 3.85 9.01 -17.74
C GLU A 81 3.61 7.83 -18.69
N CYS A 82 3.57 6.59 -18.19
CA CYS A 82 3.45 5.39 -19.04
C CYS A 82 2.17 4.57 -18.83
N GLY A 83 1.33 4.91 -17.85
CA GLY A 83 0.11 4.18 -17.53
C GLY A 83 0.35 2.74 -17.04
N LEU A 84 1.51 2.46 -16.46
CA LEU A 84 1.91 1.16 -15.94
C LEU A 84 2.56 1.33 -14.56
N ALA A 85 2.36 0.38 -13.65
CA ALA A 85 3.07 0.35 -12.38
C ALA A 85 4.58 0.20 -12.63
N LYS A 86 5.36 1.13 -12.07
CA LYS A 86 6.81 1.14 -12.12
C LYS A 86 7.33 1.15 -10.69
N TYR A 87 8.20 0.20 -10.41
CA TYR A 87 8.79 -0.01 -9.10
C TYR A 87 10.18 0.61 -9.08
N GLY A 88 10.44 1.45 -8.08
CA GLY A 88 11.67 2.25 -7.99
C GLY A 88 12.55 1.89 -6.81
N GLY A 89 12.07 1.04 -5.90
CA GLY A 89 12.79 0.72 -4.68
C GLY A 89 12.12 -0.39 -3.90
N LEU A 90 12.81 -0.77 -2.82
CA LEU A 90 12.33 -1.74 -1.87
C LEU A 90 12.25 -1.09 -0.49
N MET A 91 11.10 -1.27 0.16
CA MET A 91 10.90 -0.82 1.54
C MET A 91 10.93 -2.01 2.49
N LYS A 92 11.53 -1.81 3.66
CA LYS A 92 11.45 -2.73 4.80
C LYS A 92 10.67 -2.04 5.90
N PHE A 93 9.65 -2.70 6.41
CA PHE A 93 8.83 -2.23 7.52
C PHE A 93 9.28 -2.91 8.81
N TYR A 94 9.23 -2.17 9.91
CA TYR A 94 9.35 -2.72 11.25
C TYR A 94 7.97 -2.59 11.91
N PHE A 95 7.37 -3.72 12.30
CA PHE A 95 5.99 -3.73 12.80
C PHE A 95 5.89 -3.40 14.29
N ASP A 96 7.02 -3.47 15.00
CA ASP A 96 7.16 -3.26 16.45
C ASP A 96 7.68 -1.85 16.79
N GLU A 97 8.10 -1.07 15.79
CA GLU A 97 8.60 0.30 15.98
C GLU A 97 7.50 1.31 15.62
N PRO A 98 7.30 2.37 16.43
CA PRO A 98 6.31 3.40 16.18
C PRO A 98 6.65 4.35 15.02
#